data_AF-A0A945HTF2-F1
#
_entry.id   AF-A0A945HTF2-F1
#
_cell.length_a   1.000
_cell.length_b   1.000
_cell.length_c   1.000
_cell.angle_alpha   90.00
_cell.angle_beta   90.00
_cell.angle_gamma   90.00
#
_symmetry.space_group_name_H-M   'P 1'
#
loop_
_entity.id
_entity.type
_entity.pdbx_description
1 polymer ?
#
loop_
_entity_poly.entity_id
_entity_poly.type
_entity_poly.pdbx_seq_one_letter_code
_entity_poly.pdbx_strand_id
1 'polypeptide(L)'
;YQTLYTCMVTIAKLSAPIAPFFMDKLYQDLNSVTQKETSESIHLSDFPKFDQSFVDQSLERKMENAQIISSLVLSLRAKEKIKVRQPLQKIMIPIANQQQKEEILAVASLIKHEVNIKEIQLLEDASDILIKQIKPNFKALGPKFGKDMRFIAAEVQNFTQEDISKIEKEHQISICINEKNITLELEDVEISSKDIEGWLVANEGSLTVALDVTITEELRKEGVARELVNRIQNARKDLGLEVTDKIKLTILDDQNLQAAVSENKEYIMSETLTLKLVFIDELINGVEVEFDTIKSKILIEKI
;
A
#
# COMPACT_ATOMS: atom_id res chain seq x y z
N TYR A 1 -15.98 -10.92 -14.34
CA TYR A 1 -16.78 -10.42 -15.49
C TYR A 1 -18.21 -10.03 -15.11
N GLN A 2 -18.98 -10.84 -14.37
CA GLN A 2 -20.39 -10.52 -14.06
C GLN A 2 -20.57 -9.23 -13.24
N THR A 3 -19.83 -9.05 -12.13
CA THR A 3 -19.91 -7.84 -11.30
C THR A 3 -19.53 -6.58 -12.08
N LEU A 4 -18.40 -6.62 -12.81
CA LEU A 4 -17.95 -5.50 -13.64
C LEU A 4 -18.99 -5.11 -14.69
N TYR A 5 -19.57 -6.10 -15.39
CA TYR A 5 -20.65 -5.85 -16.34
C TYR A 5 -21.84 -5.15 -15.68
N THR A 6 -22.33 -5.67 -14.55
CA THR A 6 -23.47 -5.07 -13.83
C THR A 6 -23.17 -3.63 -13.39
N CYS A 7 -21.97 -3.37 -12.87
CA CYS A 7 -21.52 -2.03 -12.51
C CYS A 7 -21.47 -1.10 -13.74
N MET A 8 -20.87 -1.55 -14.85
CA MET A 8 -20.74 -0.73 -16.06
C MET A 8 -22.11 -0.41 -16.69
N VAL A 9 -23.03 -1.38 -16.76
CA VAL A 9 -24.39 -1.13 -17.26
C VAL A 9 -25.15 -0.17 -16.34
N THR A 10 -25.06 -0.37 -15.02
CA THR A 10 -25.72 0.51 -14.05
C THR A 10 -25.17 1.93 -14.12
N ILE A 11 -23.84 2.10 -14.15
CA ILE A 11 -23.18 3.41 -14.29
C ILE A 11 -23.56 4.07 -15.62
N ALA A 12 -23.63 3.30 -16.71
CA ALA A 12 -24.08 3.83 -18.00
C ALA A 12 -25.49 4.39 -17.90
N LYS A 13 -26.44 3.64 -17.30
CA LYS A 13 -27.83 4.08 -17.13
C LYS A 13 -27.95 5.32 -16.23
N LEU A 14 -27.23 5.35 -15.11
CA LEU A 14 -27.18 6.51 -14.20
C LEU A 14 -26.61 7.76 -14.88
N SER A 15 -25.61 7.58 -15.75
CA SER A 15 -24.88 8.67 -16.39
C SER A 15 -25.44 9.07 -17.76
N ALA A 16 -26.45 8.36 -18.29
CA ALA A 16 -27.05 8.63 -19.59
C ALA A 16 -27.57 10.08 -19.75
N PRO A 17 -28.18 10.71 -18.73
CA PRO A 17 -28.59 12.12 -18.83
C PRO A 17 -27.42 13.11 -18.94
N ILE A 18 -26.20 12.71 -18.54
CA ILE A 18 -25.01 13.57 -18.51
C ILE A 18 -24.18 13.41 -19.78
N ALA A 19 -23.97 12.17 -20.23
CA ALA A 19 -23.13 11.84 -21.38
C ALA A 19 -23.88 10.89 -22.35
N PRO A 20 -24.96 11.36 -23.01
CA PRO A 20 -25.95 10.49 -23.65
C PRO A 20 -25.38 9.62 -24.77
N PHE A 21 -24.51 10.17 -25.62
CA PHE A 21 -23.95 9.41 -26.75
C PHE A 21 -22.92 8.38 -26.30
N PHE A 22 -22.08 8.73 -25.33
CA PHE A 22 -21.05 7.83 -24.82
C PHE A 22 -21.67 6.66 -24.03
N MET A 23 -22.65 6.96 -23.17
CA MET A 23 -23.32 5.93 -22.37
C MET A 23 -24.19 5.02 -23.24
N ASP A 24 -24.83 5.54 -24.30
CA ASP A 24 -25.56 4.70 -25.26
C ASP A 24 -24.62 3.75 -26.01
N LYS A 25 -23.47 4.26 -26.49
CA LYS A 25 -22.46 3.42 -27.13
C LYS A 25 -21.93 2.34 -26.19
N LEU A 26 -21.57 2.71 -24.96
CA LEU A 26 -21.09 1.77 -23.94
C LEU A 26 -22.14 0.68 -23.64
N TYR A 27 -23.39 1.08 -23.46
CA TYR A 27 -24.50 0.15 -23.23
C TYR A 27 -24.73 -0.80 -24.39
N GLN A 28 -24.74 -0.30 -25.63
CA GLN A 28 -24.87 -1.13 -26.83
C GLN A 28 -23.70 -2.10 -26.99
N ASP A 29 -22.46 -1.66 -26.76
CA ASP A 29 -21.28 -2.52 -26.85
C ASP A 29 -21.35 -3.66 -25.82
N LEU A 30 -21.74 -3.35 -24.57
CA LEU A 30 -21.96 -4.36 -23.52
C LEU A 30 -23.11 -5.31 -23.85
N ASN A 31 -24.26 -4.79 -24.31
CA ASN A 31 -25.44 -5.59 -24.58
C ASN A 31 -25.34 -6.41 -25.87
N SER A 32 -24.54 -5.99 -26.85
CA SER A 32 -24.31 -6.74 -28.09
C SER A 32 -23.75 -8.14 -27.85
N VAL A 33 -22.98 -8.29 -26.77
CA VAL A 33 -22.36 -9.56 -26.36
C VAL A 33 -23.28 -10.37 -25.46
N THR A 34 -24.00 -9.73 -24.54
CA THR A 34 -24.75 -10.43 -23.48
C THR A 34 -26.23 -10.64 -23.78
N GLN A 35 -26.84 -9.76 -24.59
CA GLN A 35 -28.27 -9.72 -24.92
C GLN A 35 -29.19 -9.77 -23.69
N LYS A 36 -28.72 -9.26 -22.55
CA LYS A 36 -29.48 -9.26 -21.29
C LYS A 36 -30.50 -8.14 -21.22
N GLU A 37 -30.29 -7.08 -21.99
CA GLU A 37 -31.18 -5.94 -22.04
C GLU A 37 -32.00 -5.97 -23.33
N THR A 38 -33.27 -5.57 -23.24
CA THR A 38 -34.22 -5.61 -24.36
C THR A 38 -34.29 -4.31 -25.15
N SER A 39 -33.86 -3.19 -24.57
CA SER A 39 -33.93 -1.89 -25.22
C SER A 39 -32.78 -1.71 -26.21
N GLU A 40 -33.09 -1.19 -27.40
CA GLU A 40 -32.10 -0.91 -28.47
C GLU A 40 -31.16 0.25 -28.12
N SER A 41 -31.61 1.14 -27.25
CA SER A 41 -30.87 2.29 -26.75
C SER A 41 -31.04 2.41 -25.25
N ILE A 42 -30.00 2.90 -24.58
CA ILE A 42 -30.04 3.17 -23.14
C ILE A 42 -31.11 4.20 -22.77
N HIS A 43 -31.42 5.12 -23.71
CA HIS A 43 -32.42 6.17 -23.54
C HIS A 43 -33.86 5.64 -23.55
N LEU A 44 -34.03 4.38 -23.97
CA LEU A 44 -35.28 3.63 -23.93
C LEU A 44 -35.28 2.57 -22.83
N SER A 45 -34.24 2.55 -21.97
CA SER A 45 -34.11 1.59 -20.88
C SER A 45 -34.65 2.16 -19.58
N ASP A 46 -35.12 1.28 -18.69
CA ASP A 46 -35.56 1.68 -17.36
C ASP A 46 -34.39 2.17 -16.50
N PHE A 47 -34.65 3.19 -15.69
CA PHE A 47 -33.70 3.67 -14.70
C PHE A 47 -33.45 2.59 -13.64
N PRO A 48 -32.19 2.40 -13.19
CA PRO A 48 -31.87 1.38 -12.20
C PRO A 48 -32.63 1.63 -10.89
N LYS A 49 -33.16 0.55 -10.31
CA LYS A 49 -33.90 0.59 -9.05
C LYS A 49 -33.00 0.18 -7.89
N PHE A 50 -33.15 0.87 -6.78
CA PHE A 50 -32.48 0.51 -5.53
C PHE A 50 -33.00 -0.85 -5.03
N ASP A 51 -32.07 -1.71 -4.63
CA ASP A 51 -32.36 -3.00 -4.00
C ASP A 51 -31.56 -3.11 -2.71
N GLN A 52 -32.28 -3.16 -1.57
CA GLN A 52 -31.67 -3.23 -0.25
C GLN A 52 -30.92 -4.55 -0.02
N SER A 53 -31.26 -5.62 -0.75
CA SER A 53 -30.59 -6.92 -0.61
C SER A 53 -29.14 -6.93 -1.10
N PHE A 54 -28.73 -5.94 -1.90
CA PHE A 54 -27.34 -5.75 -2.33
C PHE A 54 -26.51 -4.91 -1.37
N VAL A 55 -27.12 -4.31 -0.34
CA VAL A 55 -26.41 -3.49 0.64
C VAL A 55 -25.83 -4.38 1.74
N ASP A 56 -24.50 -4.50 1.77
CA ASP A 56 -23.77 -5.22 2.81
C ASP A 56 -22.79 -4.28 3.53
N GLN A 57 -23.23 -3.74 4.66
CA GLN A 57 -22.42 -2.83 5.48
C GLN A 57 -21.14 -3.48 6.03
N SER A 58 -21.10 -4.80 6.22
CA SER A 58 -19.88 -5.46 6.66
C SER A 58 -18.85 -5.48 5.53
N LEU A 59 -19.28 -5.74 4.30
CA LEU A 59 -18.41 -5.69 3.13
C LEU A 59 -17.91 -4.26 2.87
N GLU A 60 -18.80 -3.26 2.99
CA GLU A 60 -18.43 -1.84 2.85
C GLU A 60 -17.32 -1.44 3.81
N ARG A 61 -17.46 -1.76 5.11
CA ARG A 61 -16.41 -1.48 6.12
C ARG A 61 -15.09 -2.18 5.81
N LYS A 62 -15.14 -3.44 5.37
CA LYS A 62 -13.93 -4.21 4.97
C LYS A 62 -13.21 -3.53 3.80
N MET A 63 -13.96 -3.10 2.79
CA MET A 63 -13.40 -2.43 1.62
C MET A 63 -12.89 -1.02 1.93
N GLU A 64 -13.57 -0.28 2.80
CA GLU A 64 -13.11 1.02 3.30
C GLU A 64 -11.77 0.88 4.03
N ASN A 65 -11.66 -0.08 4.95
CA ASN A 65 -10.38 -0.42 5.61
C ASN A 65 -9.29 -0.74 4.57
N ALA A 66 -9.60 -1.54 3.54
CA ALA A 66 -8.64 -1.88 2.49
C ALA A 66 -8.16 -0.64 1.72
N GLN A 67 -9.06 0.28 1.38
CA GLN A 67 -8.74 1.52 0.67
C GLN A 67 -7.88 2.45 1.53
N ILE A 68 -8.26 2.69 2.79
CA ILE A 68 -7.53 3.57 3.70
C ILE A 68 -6.13 3.00 3.98
N ILE A 69 -6.02 1.71 4.32
CA ILE A 69 -4.72 1.06 4.56
C ILE A 69 -3.83 1.16 3.31
N SER A 70 -4.38 0.89 2.12
CA SER A 70 -3.62 0.97 0.88
C SER A 70 -3.15 2.40 0.60
N SER A 71 -4.02 3.39 0.79
CA SER A 71 -3.72 4.82 0.64
C SER A 71 -2.59 5.25 1.59
N LEU A 72 -2.67 4.88 2.87
CA LEU A 72 -1.65 5.16 3.88
C LEU A 72 -0.29 4.59 3.45
N VAL A 73 -0.24 3.32 3.04
CA VAL A 73 1.01 2.69 2.59
C VAL A 73 1.57 3.36 1.33
N LEU A 74 0.72 3.70 0.35
CA LEU A 74 1.15 4.40 -0.86
C LEU A 74 1.70 5.80 -0.54
N SER A 75 1.10 6.49 0.43
CA SER A 75 1.59 7.79 0.89
C SER A 75 2.97 7.68 1.56
N LEU A 76 3.18 6.65 2.38
CA LEU A 76 4.45 6.35 3.02
C LEU A 76 5.54 6.02 1.97
N ARG A 77 5.20 5.18 1.00
CA ARG A 77 6.07 4.88 -0.16
C ARG A 77 6.45 6.15 -0.93
N ALA A 78 5.48 7.02 -1.18
CA ALA A 78 5.71 8.27 -1.92
C ALA A 78 6.65 9.22 -1.16
N LYS A 79 6.53 9.30 0.17
CA LYS A 79 7.38 10.12 1.04
C LYS A 79 8.87 9.73 0.90
N GLU A 80 9.17 8.44 0.89
CA GLU A 80 10.53 7.90 0.71
C GLU A 80 10.89 7.61 -0.76
N LYS A 81 10.04 7.99 -1.72
CA LYS A 81 10.23 7.78 -3.17
C LYS A 81 10.42 6.30 -3.56
N ILE A 82 9.83 5.38 -2.82
CA ILE A 82 9.86 3.94 -3.10
C ILE A 82 8.74 3.61 -4.12
N LYS A 83 9.11 3.12 -5.30
CA LYS A 83 8.14 2.71 -6.34
C LYS A 83 7.31 1.52 -5.88
N VAL A 84 6.03 1.43 -6.24
CA VAL A 84 5.16 0.27 -5.93
C VAL A 84 5.70 -1.04 -6.51
N ARG A 85 6.39 -0.98 -7.66
CA ARG A 85 7.05 -2.15 -8.26
C ARG A 85 8.19 -2.72 -7.41
N GLN A 86 8.76 -1.95 -6.48
CA GLN A 86 9.67 -2.47 -5.47
C GLN A 86 8.82 -3.13 -4.36
N PRO A 87 8.83 -4.47 -4.24
CA PRO A 87 8.14 -5.13 -3.14
C PRO A 87 8.79 -4.75 -1.82
N LEU A 88 7.96 -4.68 -0.78
CA LEU A 88 8.41 -4.47 0.59
C LEU A 88 8.00 -5.66 1.46
N GLN A 89 8.73 -5.87 2.55
CA GLN A 89 8.57 -7.07 3.36
C GLN A 89 7.20 -7.09 4.03
N LYS A 90 6.90 -6.07 4.85
CA LYS A 90 5.69 -6.09 5.67
C LYS A 90 5.16 -4.72 6.02
N ILE A 91 3.89 -4.72 6.38
CA ILE A 91 3.26 -3.63 7.13
C ILE A 91 2.77 -4.13 8.47
N MET A 92 2.76 -3.25 9.46
CA MET A 92 2.21 -3.49 10.78
C MET A 92 0.99 -2.60 11.01
N ILE A 93 -0.09 -3.18 11.54
CA ILE A 93 -1.34 -2.48 11.78
C ILE A 93 -1.79 -2.82 13.21
N PRO A 94 -1.85 -1.84 14.12
CA PRO A 94 -2.43 -2.07 15.44
C PRO A 94 -3.96 -2.17 15.30
N ILE A 95 -4.53 -3.14 15.99
CA ILE A 95 -5.97 -3.41 15.99
C ILE A 95 -6.59 -3.00 17.34
N ALA A 96 -7.75 -2.35 17.29
CA ALA A 96 -8.48 -1.93 18.48
C ALA A 96 -9.32 -3.06 19.08
N ASN A 97 -9.78 -4.01 18.24
CA ASN A 97 -10.62 -5.12 18.67
C ASN A 97 -10.56 -6.30 17.68
N GLN A 98 -11.13 -7.43 18.11
CA GLN A 98 -11.18 -8.67 17.33
C GLN A 98 -11.98 -8.54 16.03
N GLN A 99 -13.02 -7.71 16.00
CA GLN A 99 -13.80 -7.48 14.77
C GLN A 99 -12.95 -6.82 13.69
N GLN A 100 -12.18 -5.78 14.04
CA GLN A 100 -11.28 -5.10 13.11
C GLN A 100 -10.21 -6.05 12.57
N LYS A 101 -9.69 -6.95 13.41
CA LYS A 101 -8.76 -8.01 13.00
C LYS A 101 -9.35 -8.87 11.88
N GLU A 102 -10.55 -9.38 12.10
CA GLU A 102 -11.24 -10.26 11.13
C GLU A 102 -11.59 -9.51 9.84
N GLU A 103 -12.01 -8.25 9.94
CA GLU A 103 -12.30 -7.41 8.78
C GLU A 103 -11.05 -7.17 7.92
N ILE A 104 -9.91 -6.82 8.53
CA ILE A 104 -8.65 -6.61 7.80
C ILE A 104 -8.12 -7.92 7.21
N LEU A 105 -8.17 -9.03 7.94
CA LEU A 105 -7.75 -10.34 7.44
C LEU A 105 -8.56 -10.77 6.22
N ALA A 106 -9.86 -10.47 6.18
CA ALA A 106 -10.73 -10.80 5.04
C ALA A 106 -10.31 -10.10 3.74
N VAL A 107 -9.65 -8.94 3.82
CA VAL A 107 -9.20 -8.14 2.66
C VAL A 107 -7.67 -8.07 2.55
N ALA A 108 -6.93 -8.80 3.38
CA ALA A 108 -5.48 -8.72 3.46
C ALA A 108 -4.80 -9.06 2.13
N SER A 109 -5.33 -10.01 1.36
CA SER A 109 -4.81 -10.34 0.04
C SER A 109 -4.91 -9.17 -0.94
N LEU A 110 -6.05 -8.46 -0.95
CA LEU A 110 -6.27 -7.29 -1.80
C LEU A 110 -5.28 -6.18 -1.48
N ILE A 111 -5.14 -5.87 -0.18
CA ILE A 111 -4.17 -4.87 0.29
C ILE A 111 -2.75 -5.26 -0.15
N LYS A 112 -2.30 -6.48 0.16
CA LYS A 112 -0.96 -6.95 -0.21
C LYS A 112 -0.67 -6.85 -1.71
N HIS A 113 -1.65 -7.17 -2.56
CA HIS A 113 -1.51 -7.07 -3.99
C HIS A 113 -1.44 -5.62 -4.47
N GLU A 114 -2.32 -4.75 -3.98
CA GLU A 114 -2.38 -3.33 -4.37
C GLU A 114 -1.08 -2.60 -4.01
N VAL A 115 -0.58 -2.82 -2.79
CA VAL A 115 0.60 -2.11 -2.27
C VAL A 115 1.91 -2.90 -2.36
N ASN A 116 1.87 -4.07 -3.01
CA ASN A 116 3.01 -4.96 -3.25
C ASN A 116 3.85 -5.24 -2.00
N ILE A 117 3.22 -5.85 -1.00
CA ILE A 117 3.84 -6.21 0.29
C ILE A 117 3.66 -7.71 0.54
N LYS A 118 4.67 -8.36 1.14
CA LYS A 118 4.63 -9.81 1.38
C LYS A 118 3.72 -10.18 2.55
N GLU A 119 3.70 -9.37 3.60
CA GLU A 119 3.02 -9.69 4.85
C GLU A 119 2.29 -8.50 5.48
N ILE A 120 1.14 -8.77 6.09
CA ILE A 120 0.43 -7.84 6.98
C ILE A 120 0.47 -8.43 8.37
N GLN A 121 1.14 -7.75 9.29
CA GLN A 121 1.24 -8.13 10.69
C GLN A 121 0.26 -7.28 11.50
N LEU A 122 -0.66 -7.93 12.21
CA LEU A 122 -1.62 -7.26 13.08
C LEU A 122 -1.14 -7.31 14.52
N LEU A 123 -1.19 -6.17 15.22
CA LEU A 123 -0.71 -6.05 16.61
C LEU A 123 -1.83 -5.67 17.56
N GLU A 124 -1.85 -6.29 18.74
CA GLU A 124 -2.89 -6.04 19.74
C GLU A 124 -2.66 -4.73 20.53
N ASP A 125 -1.44 -4.18 20.48
CA ASP A 125 -1.10 -2.89 21.06
C ASP A 125 -0.38 -2.00 20.03
N ALA A 126 -0.74 -0.72 20.00
CA ALA A 126 -0.09 0.29 19.16
C ALA A 126 1.29 0.71 19.69
N SER A 127 1.58 0.44 20.96
CA SER A 127 2.88 0.69 21.59
C SER A 127 4.02 -0.09 20.92
N ASP A 128 3.72 -1.22 20.26
CA ASP A 128 4.69 -2.04 19.53
C ASP A 128 5.25 -1.37 18.26
N ILE A 129 4.58 -0.32 17.75
CA ILE A 129 4.90 0.35 16.48
C ILE A 129 5.29 1.81 16.69
N LEU A 130 4.61 2.47 17.62
CA LEU A 130 4.79 3.87 17.92
C LEU A 130 5.66 3.97 19.18
N ILE A 131 6.97 4.13 19.00
CA ILE A 131 7.83 4.53 20.13
C ILE A 131 7.44 5.96 20.47
N LYS A 132 6.63 6.14 21.52
CA LYS A 132 6.30 7.46 22.02
C LYS A 132 7.52 8.04 22.70
N GLN A 133 7.88 9.26 22.33
CA GLN A 133 8.87 10.05 23.02
C GLN A 133 8.17 11.10 23.86
N ILE A 134 8.50 11.11 25.14
CA ILE A 134 8.06 12.13 26.08
C ILE A 134 9.19 13.14 26.31
N LYS A 135 8.84 14.43 26.33
CA LYS A 135 9.74 15.52 26.68
C LYS A 135 9.13 16.33 27.82
N PRO A 136 9.93 16.82 28.77
CA PRO A 136 9.42 17.71 29.81
C PRO A 136 8.96 19.05 29.21
N ASN A 137 7.75 19.49 29.54
CA ASN A 137 7.26 20.81 29.18
C ASN A 137 7.87 21.84 30.16
N PHE A 138 9.02 22.39 29.79
CA PHE A 138 9.75 23.32 30.66
C PHE A 138 8.96 24.59 31.01
N LYS A 139 7.95 24.98 30.21
CA LYS A 139 7.10 26.14 30.49
C LYS A 139 6.11 25.87 31.61
N ALA A 140 5.56 24.66 31.68
CA ALA A 140 4.64 24.24 32.74
C ALA A 140 5.37 23.85 34.03
N LEU A 141 6.50 23.12 33.89
CA LEU A 141 7.28 22.62 35.03
C LEU A 141 8.02 23.72 35.81
N GLY A 142 8.48 24.78 35.14
CA GLY A 142 9.25 25.86 35.76
C GLY A 142 8.52 26.56 36.92
N PRO A 143 7.29 27.07 36.71
CA PRO A 143 6.49 27.69 37.76
C PRO A 143 6.07 26.73 38.89
N LYS A 144 5.74 25.47 38.56
CA LYS A 144 5.24 24.49 39.54
C LYS A 144 6.35 23.94 40.44
N PHE A 145 7.52 23.64 39.88
CA PHE A 145 8.54 22.82 40.58
C PHE A 145 9.91 23.49 40.74
N GLY A 146 10.14 24.66 40.13
CA GLY A 146 11.29 25.52 40.40
C GLY A 146 12.64 24.80 40.45
N LYS A 147 13.19 24.62 41.67
CA LYS A 147 14.50 23.97 41.89
C LYS A 147 14.51 22.46 41.57
N ASP A 148 13.36 21.79 41.69
CA ASP A 148 13.23 20.35 41.48
C ASP A 148 13.00 19.99 40.00
N MET A 149 12.70 20.99 39.15
CA MET A 149 12.48 20.86 37.71
C MET A 149 13.58 20.07 36.99
N ARG A 150 14.85 20.26 37.38
CA ARG A 150 15.98 19.62 36.72
C ARG A 150 16.02 18.11 36.97
N PHE A 151 15.60 17.69 38.16
CA PHE A 151 15.49 16.26 38.51
C PHE A 151 14.26 15.64 37.84
N ILE A 152 13.13 16.37 37.80
CA ILE A 152 11.92 15.95 37.10
C ILE A 152 12.20 15.74 35.61
N ALA A 153 12.89 16.68 34.97
CA ALA A 153 13.23 16.58 33.56
C ALA A 153 14.13 15.37 33.24
N ALA A 154 15.03 15.00 34.14
CA ALA A 154 15.88 13.82 33.99
C ALA A 154 15.08 12.52 34.14
N GLU A 155 14.16 12.47 35.11
CA GLU A 155 13.28 11.31 35.32
C GLU A 155 12.33 11.11 34.12
N VAL A 156 11.70 12.19 33.65
CA VAL A 156 10.83 12.17 32.46
C VAL A 156 11.57 11.67 31.22
N GLN A 157 12.87 11.98 31.06
CA GLN A 157 13.66 11.47 29.94
C GLN A 157 13.92 9.96 30.01
N ASN A 158 13.81 9.35 31.18
CA ASN A 158 14.00 7.91 31.41
C ASN A 158 12.69 7.12 31.41
N PHE A 159 11.54 7.77 31.18
CA PHE A 159 10.25 7.09 31.13
C PHE A 159 10.21 6.02 30.05
N THR A 160 9.60 4.89 30.42
CA THR A 160 9.34 3.78 29.51
C THR A 160 8.04 4.01 28.73
N GLN A 161 7.76 3.19 27.71
CA GLN A 161 6.49 3.24 26.99
C GLN A 161 5.28 2.98 27.90
N GLU A 162 5.44 2.14 28.93
CA GLU A 162 4.41 1.89 29.93
C GLU A 162 4.08 3.15 30.74
N ASP A 163 5.11 3.93 31.11
CA ASP A 163 4.93 5.18 31.87
C ASP A 163 4.23 6.25 31.02
N ILE A 164 4.61 6.37 29.74
CA ILE A 164 3.97 7.27 28.78
C ILE A 164 2.50 6.87 28.56
N SER A 165 2.22 5.57 28.48
CA SER A 165 0.85 5.07 28.29
C SER A 165 -0.01 5.28 29.55
N LYS A 166 0.58 5.15 30.74
CA LYS A 166 -0.09 5.46 32.02
C LYS A 166 -0.48 6.93 32.11
N ILE A 167 0.45 7.86 31.86
CA ILE A 167 0.13 9.30 31.97
C ILE A 167 -0.92 9.74 30.93
N GLU A 168 -0.98 9.16 29.74
CA GLU A 168 -2.06 9.44 28.77
C GLU A 168 -3.42 8.88 29.24
N LYS A 169 -3.44 7.66 29.79
CA LYS A 169 -4.70 7.01 30.18
C LYS A 169 -5.26 7.59 31.48
N GLU A 170 -4.40 7.78 32.47
CA GLU A 170 -4.76 8.23 33.82
C GLU A 170 -4.68 9.77 33.97
N HIS A 171 -4.19 10.48 32.95
CA HIS A 171 -3.95 11.92 32.91
C HIS A 171 -2.89 12.45 33.89
N GLN A 172 -2.31 11.55 34.70
CA GLN A 172 -1.28 11.85 35.68
C GLN A 172 -0.39 10.63 35.96
N ILE A 173 0.81 10.86 36.47
CA ILE A 173 1.71 9.82 36.98
C ILE A 173 2.49 10.32 38.20
N SER A 174 2.70 9.46 39.19
CA SER A 174 3.48 9.80 40.38
C SER A 174 4.93 9.33 40.23
N ILE A 175 5.88 10.24 40.45
CA ILE A 175 7.32 9.98 40.46
C ILE A 175 7.94 10.35 41.80
N CYS A 176 8.96 9.61 42.22
CA CYS A 176 9.63 9.85 43.50
C CYS A 176 10.99 10.51 43.24
N ILE A 177 11.16 11.76 43.67
CA ILE A 177 12.38 12.55 43.48
C ILE A 177 12.81 13.12 44.82
N ASN A 178 14.07 12.89 45.20
CA ASN A 178 14.65 13.41 46.45
C ASN A 178 13.77 13.11 47.69
N GLU A 179 13.30 11.86 47.81
CA GLU A 179 12.40 11.37 48.88
C GLU A 179 11.01 12.04 48.93
N LYS A 180 10.62 12.77 47.88
CA LYS A 180 9.28 13.36 47.72
C LYS A 180 8.52 12.71 46.58
N ASN A 181 7.26 12.37 46.82
CA ASN A 181 6.33 11.98 45.76
C ASN A 181 5.78 13.23 45.08
N ILE A 182 6.01 13.34 43.77
CA ILE A 182 5.53 14.42 42.91
C ILE A 182 4.58 13.81 41.88
N THR A 183 3.44 14.45 41.67
CA THR A 183 2.49 14.06 40.61
C THR A 183 2.72 14.96 39.40
N LEU A 184 2.98 14.34 38.25
CA LEU A 184 3.03 15.00 36.95
C LEU A 184 1.70 14.83 36.24
N GLU A 185 1.21 15.92 35.64
CA GLU A 185 0.01 15.94 34.83
C GLU A 185 0.37 15.95 33.34
N LEU A 186 -0.59 15.65 32.46
CA LEU A 186 -0.42 15.68 31.01
C LEU A 186 0.10 17.03 30.47
N GLU A 187 -0.22 18.15 31.15
CA GLU A 187 0.25 19.50 30.79
C GLU A 187 1.75 19.71 31.05
N ASP A 188 2.33 18.93 31.97
CA ASP A 188 3.72 19.04 32.40
C ASP A 188 4.70 18.34 31.43
N VAL A 189 4.17 17.64 30.42
CA VAL A 189 4.93 16.85 29.44
C VAL A 189 4.42 17.08 28.02
N GLU A 190 5.32 16.93 27.05
CA GLU A 190 5.01 16.90 25.62
C GLU A 190 5.27 15.49 25.11
N ILE A 191 4.22 14.78 24.69
CA ILE A 191 4.32 13.44 24.10
C ILE A 191 4.27 13.58 22.58
N SER A 192 5.24 12.96 21.92
CA SER A 192 5.40 12.96 20.46
C SER A 192 5.73 11.55 20.00
N SER A 193 5.38 11.17 18.77
CA SER A 193 5.78 9.88 18.21
C SER A 193 7.19 9.98 17.63
N LYS A 194 8.06 9.02 17.96
CA LYS A 194 9.39 8.87 17.36
C LYS A 194 9.35 7.72 16.36
N ASP A 195 9.82 7.98 15.15
CA ASP A 195 9.95 6.96 14.11
C ASP A 195 10.98 5.89 14.53
N ILE A 196 10.65 4.62 14.32
CA ILE A 196 11.59 3.51 14.45
C ILE A 196 12.48 3.53 13.20
N GLU A 197 13.80 3.35 13.36
CA GLU A 197 14.72 3.30 12.22
C GLU A 197 14.32 2.16 11.26
N GLY A 198 14.16 2.48 9.97
CA GLY A 198 13.69 1.53 8.96
C GLY A 198 12.16 1.37 8.91
N TRP A 199 11.40 2.13 9.70
CA TRP A 199 9.93 2.12 9.68
C TRP A 199 9.37 3.51 9.45
N LEU A 200 8.30 3.57 8.67
CA LEU A 200 7.51 4.79 8.52
C LEU A 200 6.12 4.56 9.07
N VAL A 201 5.58 5.55 9.78
CA VAL A 201 4.23 5.47 10.35
C VAL A 201 3.34 6.55 9.76
N ALA A 202 2.10 6.18 9.41
CA ALA A 202 1.05 7.10 9.03
C ALA A 202 -0.27 6.70 9.68
N ASN A 203 -1.14 7.69 9.89
CA ASN A 203 -2.42 7.52 10.55
C ASN A 203 -3.53 8.29 9.82
N GLU A 204 -4.71 7.70 9.76
CA GLU A 204 -5.94 8.33 9.26
C GLU A 204 -7.10 7.93 10.18
N GLY A 205 -7.64 8.91 10.91
CA GLY A 205 -8.64 8.63 11.94
C GLY A 205 -8.12 7.67 13.02
N SER A 206 -8.78 6.52 13.16
CA SER A 206 -8.41 5.45 14.09
C SER A 206 -7.49 4.38 13.49
N LEU A 207 -7.18 4.45 12.18
CA LEU A 207 -6.30 3.50 11.51
C LEU A 207 -4.86 4.04 11.50
N THR A 208 -3.94 3.19 11.92
CA THR A 208 -2.50 3.45 11.87
C THR A 208 -1.83 2.34 11.06
N VAL A 209 -0.87 2.71 10.21
CA VAL A 209 -0.08 1.74 9.45
C VAL A 209 1.39 2.09 9.60
N ALA A 210 2.18 1.08 9.92
CA ALA A 210 3.63 1.12 9.83
C ALA A 210 4.12 0.34 8.63
N LEU A 211 5.07 0.91 7.89
CA LEU A 211 5.70 0.32 6.73
C LEU A 211 7.17 0.05 7.00
N ASP A 212 7.60 -1.20 6.82
CA ASP A 212 9.01 -1.58 6.80
C ASP A 212 9.62 -1.17 5.45
N VAL A 213 10.57 -0.24 5.48
CA VAL A 213 11.27 0.24 4.26
C VAL A 213 12.60 -0.48 4.01
N THR A 214 12.91 -1.50 4.80
CA THR A 214 14.12 -2.29 4.64
C THR A 214 14.03 -3.13 3.36
N ILE A 215 14.93 -2.88 2.41
CA ILE A 215 14.99 -3.64 1.15
C ILE A 215 16.11 -4.68 1.27
N THR A 216 15.72 -5.94 1.38
CA THR A 216 16.67 -7.06 1.30
C THR A 216 17.14 -7.29 -0.15
N GLU A 217 18.24 -8.00 -0.35
CA GLU A 217 18.73 -8.31 -1.70
C GLU A 217 17.71 -9.12 -2.53
N GLU A 218 16.94 -10.01 -1.90
CA GLU A 218 15.87 -10.75 -2.55
C GLU A 218 14.76 -9.81 -3.05
N LEU A 219 14.29 -8.90 -2.18
CA LEU A 219 13.29 -7.90 -2.55
C LEU A 219 13.81 -6.96 -3.65
N ARG A 220 15.09 -6.59 -3.60
CA ARG A 220 15.73 -5.75 -4.63
C ARG A 220 15.72 -6.45 -5.99
N LYS A 221 16.11 -7.73 -6.05
CA LYS A 221 16.09 -8.53 -7.28
C LYS A 221 14.68 -8.72 -7.83
N GLU A 222 13.71 -8.96 -6.97
CA GLU A 222 12.30 -9.04 -7.37
C GLU A 222 11.78 -7.69 -7.90
N GLY A 223 12.20 -6.57 -7.30
CA GLY A 223 11.90 -5.22 -7.80
C GLY A 223 12.45 -4.98 -9.20
N VAL A 224 13.71 -5.38 -9.44
CA VAL A 224 14.36 -5.37 -10.77
C VAL A 224 13.57 -6.22 -11.76
N ALA A 225 13.13 -7.41 -11.38
CA ALA A 225 12.32 -8.27 -12.24
C ALA A 225 10.97 -7.64 -12.61
N ARG A 226 10.28 -6.99 -11.66
CA ARG A 226 9.01 -6.27 -11.93
C ARG A 226 9.21 -5.06 -12.84
N GLU A 227 10.29 -4.31 -12.65
CA GLU A 227 10.61 -3.19 -13.51
C GLU A 227 10.91 -3.68 -14.94
N LEU A 228 11.66 -4.78 -15.08
CA LEU A 228 11.90 -5.42 -16.37
C LEU A 228 10.60 -5.87 -17.04
N VAL A 229 9.68 -6.52 -16.32
CA VAL A 229 8.34 -6.88 -16.85
C VAL A 229 7.62 -5.65 -17.38
N ASN A 230 7.62 -4.55 -16.64
CA ASN A 230 7.03 -3.29 -17.09
C ASN A 230 7.70 -2.78 -18.38
N ARG A 231 9.03 -2.84 -18.49
CA ARG A 231 9.73 -2.46 -19.73
C ARG A 231 9.38 -3.36 -20.91
N ILE A 232 9.30 -4.67 -20.69
CA ILE A 232 8.90 -5.65 -21.72
C ILE A 232 7.46 -5.37 -22.17
N GLN A 233 6.53 -5.12 -21.25
CA GLN A 233 5.13 -4.87 -21.60
C GLN A 233 4.94 -3.57 -22.39
N ASN A 234 5.68 -2.51 -22.03
CA ASN A 234 5.69 -1.27 -22.82
C ASN A 234 6.26 -1.52 -24.22
N ALA A 235 7.39 -2.24 -24.32
CA ALA A 235 7.96 -2.61 -25.62
C ALA A 235 7.02 -3.48 -26.47
N ARG A 236 6.27 -4.40 -25.86
CA ARG A 236 5.23 -5.20 -26.54
C ARG A 236 4.16 -4.30 -27.15
N LYS A 237 3.68 -3.32 -26.39
CA LYS A 237 2.69 -2.35 -26.84
C LYS A 237 3.22 -1.48 -27.98
N ASP A 238 4.45 -1.01 -27.88
CA ASP A 238 5.09 -0.18 -28.91
C ASP A 238 5.31 -0.95 -30.22
N LEU A 239 5.52 -2.27 -30.13
CA LEU A 239 5.58 -3.19 -31.27
C LEU A 239 4.20 -3.57 -31.83
N GLY A 240 3.10 -3.10 -31.22
CA GLY A 240 1.74 -3.42 -31.64
C GLY A 240 1.33 -4.87 -31.37
N LEU A 241 1.94 -5.53 -30.39
CA LEU A 241 1.57 -6.89 -30.00
C LEU A 241 0.28 -6.91 -29.19
N GLU A 242 -0.54 -7.93 -29.41
CA GLU A 242 -1.74 -8.16 -28.62
C GLU A 242 -1.39 -8.67 -27.22
N VAL A 243 -2.31 -8.49 -26.27
CA VAL A 243 -2.12 -8.91 -24.87
C VAL A 243 -1.93 -10.43 -24.76
N THR A 244 -2.47 -11.20 -25.71
CA THR A 244 -2.41 -12.67 -25.76
C THR A 244 -1.22 -13.21 -26.55
N ASP A 245 -0.46 -12.36 -27.23
CA ASP A 245 0.65 -12.82 -28.08
C ASP A 245 1.78 -13.44 -27.25
N LYS A 246 2.31 -14.57 -27.73
CA LYS A 246 3.45 -15.24 -27.10
C LYS A 246 4.75 -14.77 -27.73
N ILE A 247 5.79 -14.63 -26.92
CA ILE A 247 7.06 -14.05 -27.37
C ILE A 247 8.26 -14.94 -27.03
N LYS A 248 9.33 -14.78 -27.82
CA LYS A 248 10.70 -15.07 -27.44
C LYS A 248 11.36 -13.77 -27.01
N LEU A 249 11.97 -13.79 -25.83
CA LEU A 249 12.67 -12.66 -25.24
C LEU A 249 14.17 -12.94 -25.23
N THR A 250 14.94 -12.00 -25.78
CA THR A 250 16.41 -12.02 -25.71
C THR A 250 16.87 -10.78 -24.94
N ILE A 251 17.75 -10.97 -23.95
CA ILE A 251 18.23 -9.91 -23.06
C ILE A 251 19.75 -9.81 -23.20
N LEU A 252 20.28 -8.59 -23.31
CA LEU A 252 21.71 -8.33 -23.23
C LEU A 252 22.22 -8.64 -21.83
N ASP A 253 23.28 -9.45 -21.74
CA ASP A 253 23.80 -9.92 -20.48
C ASP A 253 24.37 -8.77 -19.63
N ASP A 254 23.94 -8.73 -18.37
CA ASP A 254 24.40 -7.82 -17.33
C ASP A 254 24.33 -8.60 -16.01
N GLN A 255 25.42 -8.62 -15.25
CA GLN A 255 25.53 -9.50 -14.07
C GLN A 255 24.44 -9.24 -13.03
N ASN A 256 24.04 -7.98 -12.83
CA ASN A 256 22.99 -7.63 -11.87
C ASN A 256 21.61 -8.02 -12.38
N LEU A 257 21.38 -7.87 -13.68
CA LEU A 257 20.12 -8.26 -14.33
C LEU A 257 19.97 -9.78 -14.41
N GLN A 258 21.05 -10.51 -14.71
CA GLN A 258 21.02 -11.95 -14.90
C GLN A 258 20.62 -12.68 -13.61
N ALA A 259 21.15 -12.27 -12.45
CA ALA A 259 20.77 -12.85 -11.16
C ALA A 259 19.29 -12.60 -10.84
N ALA A 260 18.83 -11.35 -11.02
CA ALA A 260 17.44 -10.98 -10.76
C ALA A 260 16.44 -11.71 -11.67
N VAL A 261 16.77 -11.84 -12.95
CA VAL A 261 15.95 -12.57 -13.93
C VAL A 261 15.98 -14.07 -13.67
N SER A 262 17.11 -14.64 -13.27
CA SER A 262 17.22 -16.08 -13.02
C SER A 262 16.39 -16.50 -11.81
N GLU A 263 16.43 -15.73 -10.72
CA GLU A 263 15.64 -15.98 -9.51
C GLU A 263 14.13 -15.75 -9.72
N ASN A 264 13.73 -14.85 -10.62
CA ASN A 264 12.33 -14.48 -10.87
C ASN A 264 11.85 -14.92 -12.27
N LYS A 265 12.49 -15.93 -12.86
CA LYS A 265 12.28 -16.31 -14.27
C LYS A 265 10.84 -16.70 -14.56
N GLU A 266 10.24 -17.51 -13.71
CA GLU A 266 8.85 -17.99 -13.87
C GLU A 266 7.87 -16.83 -13.88
N TYR A 267 8.02 -15.89 -12.93
CA TYR A 267 7.22 -14.67 -12.86
C TYR A 267 7.36 -13.81 -14.12
N ILE A 268 8.60 -13.55 -14.58
CA ILE A 268 8.82 -12.76 -15.80
C ILE A 268 8.16 -13.45 -16.99
N MET A 269 8.34 -14.77 -17.14
CA MET A 269 7.79 -15.52 -18.26
C MET A 269 6.27 -15.56 -18.25
N SER A 270 5.64 -15.73 -17.08
CA SER A 270 4.18 -15.75 -16.95
C SER A 270 3.58 -14.38 -17.25
N GLU A 271 4.13 -13.31 -16.66
CA GLU A 271 3.62 -11.94 -16.84
C GLU A 271 3.79 -11.44 -18.26
N THR A 272 4.83 -11.88 -18.97
CA THR A 272 5.15 -11.40 -20.33
C THR A 272 4.77 -12.37 -21.44
N LEU A 273 4.08 -13.48 -21.12
CA LEU A 273 3.77 -14.58 -22.06
C LEU A 273 5.00 -15.04 -22.87
N THR A 274 6.16 -15.05 -22.23
CA THR A 274 7.43 -15.45 -22.85
C THR A 274 7.55 -16.97 -22.83
N LEU A 275 7.71 -17.60 -24.00
CA LEU A 275 7.96 -19.04 -24.11
C LEU A 275 9.45 -19.39 -24.00
N LYS A 276 10.33 -18.47 -24.42
CA LYS A 276 11.77 -18.68 -24.40
C LYS A 276 12.48 -17.39 -24.02
N LEU A 277 13.29 -17.46 -22.96
CA LEU A 277 14.14 -16.36 -22.48
C LEU A 277 15.61 -16.75 -22.70
N VAL A 278 16.39 -15.89 -23.36
CA VAL A 278 17.80 -16.12 -23.68
C VAL A 278 18.63 -14.90 -23.31
N PHE A 279 19.81 -15.12 -22.71
CA PHE A 279 20.83 -14.10 -22.50
C PHE A 279 21.90 -14.19 -23.60
N ILE A 280 22.38 -13.04 -24.07
CA ILE A 280 23.47 -12.95 -25.05
C ILE A 280 24.44 -11.81 -24.68
N ASP A 281 25.71 -11.96 -25.04
CA ASP A 281 26.77 -10.99 -24.71
C ASP A 281 26.72 -9.72 -25.59
N GLU A 282 26.21 -9.83 -26.82
CA GLU A 282 26.08 -8.72 -27.75
C GLU A 282 24.70 -8.71 -28.43
N LEU A 283 23.96 -7.62 -28.27
CA LEU A 283 22.66 -7.40 -28.91
C LEU A 283 22.70 -6.13 -29.76
N ILE A 284 22.80 -6.32 -31.08
CA ILE A 284 22.90 -5.22 -32.07
C ILE A 284 21.53 -4.58 -32.31
N ASN A 285 20.48 -5.39 -32.42
CA ASN A 285 19.10 -4.96 -32.64
C ASN A 285 18.27 -5.22 -31.37
N GLY A 286 17.80 -4.17 -30.72
CA GLY A 286 16.98 -4.28 -29.51
C GLY A 286 16.51 -2.93 -28.99
N VAL A 287 15.46 -2.97 -28.18
CA VAL A 287 14.93 -1.82 -27.45
C VAL A 287 15.80 -1.61 -26.22
N GLU A 288 16.30 -0.39 -26.05
CA GLU A 288 17.04 -0.01 -24.85
C GLU A 288 16.12 0.04 -23.64
N VAL A 289 16.55 -0.62 -22.56
CA VAL A 289 15.85 -0.61 -21.28
C VAL A 289 16.78 -0.06 -20.21
N GLU A 290 16.37 1.07 -19.64
CA GLU A 290 17.09 1.72 -18.56
C GLU A 290 16.17 1.86 -17.35
N PHE A 291 16.62 1.36 -16.20
CA PHE A 291 15.95 1.57 -14.94
C PHE A 291 16.93 1.42 -13.77
N ASP A 292 16.78 2.30 -12.80
CA ASP A 292 17.65 2.42 -11.62
C ASP A 292 19.13 2.56 -12.04
N THR A 293 19.97 1.55 -11.79
CA THR A 293 21.38 1.52 -12.22
C THR A 293 21.65 0.58 -13.40
N ILE A 294 20.61 -0.08 -13.93
CA ILE A 294 20.72 -1.10 -14.97
C ILE A 294 20.47 -0.46 -16.34
N LYS A 295 21.41 -0.70 -17.25
CA LYS A 295 21.30 -0.38 -18.68
C LYS A 295 21.47 -1.65 -19.47
N SER A 296 20.42 -2.09 -20.14
CA SER A 296 20.44 -3.30 -20.97
C SER A 296 19.65 -3.06 -22.26
N LYS A 297 19.62 -4.07 -23.13
CA LYS A 297 18.80 -4.09 -24.34
C LYS A 297 18.00 -5.37 -24.37
N ILE A 298 16.76 -5.28 -24.85
CA ILE A 298 15.89 -6.44 -25.05
C ILE A 298 15.45 -6.54 -26.50
N LEU A 299 15.32 -7.77 -26.99
CA LEU A 299 14.71 -8.08 -28.28
C LEU A 299 13.51 -8.98 -28.06
N ILE A 300 12.38 -8.59 -28.62
CA ILE A 300 11.11 -9.30 -28.53
C ILE A 300 10.75 -9.80 -29.92
N GLU A 301 10.59 -11.11 -30.04
CA GLU A 301 10.17 -11.76 -31.28
C GLU A 301 8.83 -12.47 -31.02
N LYS A 302 7.79 -12.15 -31.80
CA LYS A 302 6.51 -12.87 -31.75
C LYS A 302 6.71 -14.30 -32.25
N ILE A 303 6.10 -15.26 -31.56
CA ILE A 303 6.03 -16.67 -31.95
C ILE A 303 4.67 -16.97 -32.55
#